data_AF-A0A2V7TNS4-F1
#
_entry.id   AF-A0A2V7TNS4-F1
#
_cell.length_a   1.000
_cell.length_b   1.000
_cell.length_c   1.000
_cell.angle_alpha   90.00
_cell.angle_beta   90.00
_cell.angle_gamma   90.00
#
_symmetry.space_group_name_H-M   'P 1'
#
loop_
_entity.id
_entity.type
_entity.pdbx_description
1 polymer ?
#
loop_
_entity_poly.entity_id
_entity_poly.type
_entity_poly.pdbx_seq_one_letter_code
_entity_poly.pdbx_strand_id
1 'polypeptide(L)'
;MLSLYLFLGLTLLCLPLLYVLGRRDERKVHRDWELLLTPKGERLYQTISNRVTGEMQLAKLTYDEAFSVRELGSIEEAKHLLDVGFKVIEKFSPSMLRLLAAMSTFSRMVSAMAPIKPLRPQGFRLAQIASLAYLNQFLHNFVVTTAERYRLRVYILGRSFGLATRFLLSSTKRIVEGQPNAEKDWEQIQFVREDFQTLTEESLESLKVLLTSLAAEGRGDLIERM
;
A
#
# COMPACT_ATOMS: atom_id res chain seq x y z
N MET A 1 26.50 -7.96 43.37
CA MET A 1 26.84 -8.14 41.93
C MET A 1 26.09 -9.31 41.29
N LEU A 2 26.01 -10.50 41.92
CA LEU A 2 25.28 -11.66 41.35
C LEU A 2 23.80 -11.36 41.01
N SER A 3 23.13 -10.57 41.84
CA SER A 3 21.74 -10.13 41.63
C SER A 3 21.57 -9.23 40.40
N LEU A 4 22.57 -8.41 40.05
CA LEU A 4 22.52 -7.55 38.85
C LEU A 4 22.60 -8.39 37.57
N TYR A 5 23.47 -9.41 37.53
CA TYR A 5 23.60 -10.33 36.39
C TYR A 5 22.39 -11.25 36.22
N LEU A 6 21.73 -11.64 37.32
CA LEU A 6 20.47 -12.38 37.29
C LEU A 6 19.32 -11.54 36.69
N PHE A 7 19.19 -10.28 37.08
CA PHE A 7 18.19 -9.37 36.48
C PHE A 7 18.50 -9.06 35.01
N LEU A 8 19.77 -8.88 34.64
CA LEU A 8 20.18 -8.67 33.25
C LEU A 8 19.95 -9.91 32.39
N GLY A 9 20.24 -11.10 32.92
CA GLY A 9 19.96 -12.38 32.26
C GLY A 9 18.46 -12.62 32.09
N LEU A 10 17.65 -12.34 33.11
CA LEU A 10 16.20 -12.52 33.07
C LEU A 10 15.52 -11.54 32.09
N THR A 11 15.98 -10.29 32.03
CA THR A 11 15.46 -9.30 31.07
C THR A 11 15.86 -9.63 29.64
N LEU A 12 17.11 -10.06 29.41
CA LEU A 12 17.59 -10.54 28.11
C LEU A 12 16.87 -11.80 27.62
N LEU A 13 16.33 -12.62 28.52
CA LEU A 13 15.55 -13.81 28.18
C LEU A 13 14.04 -13.50 28.03
N CYS A 14 13.49 -12.60 28.84
CA CYS A 14 12.09 -12.18 28.77
C CYS A 14 11.76 -11.40 27.49
N LEU A 15 12.64 -10.49 27.05
CA LEU A 15 12.40 -9.68 25.85
C LEU A 15 12.19 -10.53 24.57
N PRO A 16 13.05 -11.51 24.23
CA PRO A 16 12.80 -12.40 23.10
C PRO A 16 11.57 -13.29 23.29
N LEU A 17 11.27 -13.72 24.51
CA LEU A 17 10.13 -14.58 24.80
C LEU A 17 8.79 -13.83 24.65
N LEU A 18 8.72 -12.59 25.16
CA LEU A 18 7.60 -11.67 24.93
C LEU A 18 7.48 -11.28 23.45
N TYR A 19 8.60 -11.08 22.76
CA TYR A 19 8.62 -10.83 21.33
C TYR A 19 8.02 -11.99 20.53
N VAL A 20 8.39 -13.23 20.85
CA VAL A 20 7.88 -14.44 20.19
C VAL A 20 6.41 -14.70 20.54
N LEU A 21 6.02 -14.54 21.80
CA LEU A 21 4.62 -14.70 22.24
C LEU A 21 3.71 -13.67 21.59
N GLY A 22 4.09 -12.39 21.60
CA GLY A 22 3.32 -11.32 20.95
C GLY A 22 3.12 -11.58 19.45
N ARG A 23 4.15 -12.07 18.76
CA ARG A 23 4.09 -12.47 17.33
C ARG A 23 3.18 -13.67 17.06
N ARG A 24 3.07 -14.61 18.01
CA ARG A 24 2.27 -15.83 17.84
C ARG A 24 0.78 -15.55 18.06
N ASP A 25 0.46 -14.70 19.04
CA ASP A 25 -0.92 -14.26 19.29
C ASP A 25 -1.43 -13.29 18.22
N GLU A 26 -0.55 -12.48 17.62
CA GLU A 26 -0.89 -11.58 16.50
C GLU A 26 -1.60 -12.32 15.35
N ARG A 27 -1.23 -13.58 15.06
CA ARG A 27 -1.87 -14.39 14.00
C ARG A 27 -3.27 -14.88 14.37
N LYS A 28 -3.51 -15.22 15.65
CA LYS A 28 -4.84 -15.62 16.11
C LYS A 28 -5.77 -14.41 16.12
N VAL A 29 -5.29 -13.34 16.74
CA VAL A 29 -5.98 -12.05 16.82
C VAL A 29 -6.37 -11.58 15.42
N HIS A 30 -5.47 -11.62 14.43
CA HIS A 30 -5.78 -11.24 13.04
C HIS A 30 -7.00 -11.97 12.44
N ARG A 31 -7.17 -13.27 12.70
CA ARG A 31 -8.33 -14.03 12.19
C ARG A 31 -9.64 -13.60 12.85
N ASP A 32 -9.59 -13.30 14.14
CA ASP A 32 -10.76 -12.84 14.89
C ASP A 32 -11.19 -11.45 14.39
N TRP A 33 -10.24 -10.58 14.00
CA TRP A 33 -10.53 -9.28 13.39
C TRP A 33 -11.17 -9.40 12.01
N GLU A 34 -10.76 -10.35 11.16
CA GLU A 34 -11.33 -10.49 9.80
C GLU A 34 -12.85 -10.68 9.79
N LEU A 35 -13.43 -11.19 10.87
CA LEU A 35 -14.88 -11.40 11.03
C LEU A 35 -15.65 -10.15 11.47
N LEU A 36 -14.96 -9.04 11.77
CA LEU A 36 -15.57 -7.88 12.44
C LEU A 36 -16.11 -6.81 11.50
N LEU A 37 -15.94 -6.92 10.19
CA LEU A 37 -16.42 -5.89 9.27
C LEU A 37 -17.96 -5.80 9.30
N THR A 38 -18.48 -4.60 9.59
CA THR A 38 -19.93 -4.36 9.59
C THR A 38 -20.46 -4.31 8.14
N PRO A 39 -21.75 -4.58 7.91
CA PRO A 39 -22.35 -4.44 6.57
C PRO A 39 -22.16 -3.04 5.96
N LYS A 40 -22.14 -1.98 6.79
CA LYS A 40 -21.86 -0.61 6.34
C LYS A 40 -20.39 -0.45 5.92
N GLY A 41 -19.45 -1.00 6.69
CA GLY A 41 -18.03 -1.03 6.36
C GLY A 41 -17.75 -1.80 5.07
N GLU A 42 -18.39 -2.96 4.90
CA GLU A 42 -18.27 -3.77 3.67
C GLU A 42 -18.78 -3.00 2.44
N ARG A 43 -19.95 -2.36 2.52
CA ARG A 43 -20.47 -1.54 1.41
C ARG A 43 -19.54 -0.38 1.06
N LEU A 44 -18.97 0.29 2.05
CA LEU A 44 -18.02 1.38 1.84
C LEU A 44 -16.73 0.85 1.17
N TYR A 45 -16.19 -0.27 1.67
CA TYR A 45 -15.05 -0.94 1.08
C TYR A 45 -15.31 -1.30 -0.39
N GLN A 46 -16.42 -1.98 -0.69
CA GLN A 46 -16.78 -2.37 -2.05
C GLN A 46 -16.96 -1.16 -2.97
N THR A 47 -17.57 -0.07 -2.48
CA THR A 47 -17.74 1.15 -3.26
C THR A 47 -16.39 1.75 -3.67
N ILE A 48 -15.46 1.86 -2.71
CA ILE A 48 -14.12 2.41 -2.98
C ILE A 48 -13.31 1.45 -3.85
N SER A 49 -13.33 0.15 -3.53
CA SER A 49 -12.64 -0.90 -4.27
C SER A 49 -13.08 -0.92 -5.74
N ASN A 50 -14.38 -0.99 -6.01
CA ASN A 50 -14.90 -1.03 -7.37
C ASN A 50 -14.53 0.21 -8.18
N ARG A 51 -14.59 1.39 -7.57
CA ARG A 51 -14.18 2.63 -8.22
C ARG A 51 -12.69 2.61 -8.57
N VAL A 52 -11.85 2.27 -7.61
CA VAL A 52 -10.39 2.25 -7.75
C VAL A 52 -9.95 1.20 -8.76
N THR A 53 -10.51 -0.01 -8.71
CA THR A 53 -10.26 -1.07 -9.69
C THR A 53 -10.72 -0.64 -11.10
N GLY A 54 -11.87 0.02 -11.22
CA GLY A 54 -12.36 0.53 -12.51
C GLY A 54 -11.42 1.56 -13.14
N GLU A 55 -10.95 2.54 -12.35
CA GLU A 55 -9.98 3.56 -12.81
C GLU A 55 -8.65 2.90 -13.24
N MET A 56 -8.17 1.90 -12.49
CA MET A 56 -6.95 1.15 -12.84
C MET A 56 -7.12 0.25 -14.07
N GLN A 57 -8.27 -0.37 -14.27
CA GLN A 57 -8.56 -1.17 -15.47
C GLN A 57 -8.56 -0.30 -16.72
N LEU A 58 -9.12 0.91 -16.64
CA LEU A 58 -9.12 1.89 -17.72
C LEU A 58 -7.69 2.26 -18.12
N ALA A 59 -6.84 2.60 -17.15
CA ALA A 59 -5.43 2.86 -17.41
C ALA A 59 -4.72 1.63 -18.01
N LYS A 60 -4.99 0.43 -17.47
CA LYS A 60 -4.39 -0.82 -17.95
C LYS A 60 -4.70 -1.04 -19.43
N LEU A 61 -5.97 -0.96 -19.83
CA LEU A 61 -6.42 -1.15 -21.22
C LEU A 61 -5.75 -0.14 -22.16
N THR A 62 -5.71 1.14 -21.79
CA THR A 62 -5.07 2.17 -22.62
C THR A 62 -3.58 1.92 -22.83
N TYR A 63 -2.88 1.48 -21.78
CA TYR A 63 -1.48 1.10 -21.92
C TYR A 63 -1.29 -0.17 -22.73
N ASP A 64 -2.09 -1.22 -22.49
CA ASP A 64 -1.99 -2.47 -23.27
C ASP A 64 -2.14 -2.18 -24.77
N GLU A 65 -3.10 -1.32 -25.15
CA GLU A 65 -3.26 -0.86 -26.53
C GLU A 65 -2.04 -0.07 -27.04
N ALA A 66 -1.49 0.84 -26.22
CA ALA A 66 -0.30 1.60 -26.60
C ALA A 66 0.91 0.69 -26.90
N PHE A 67 1.10 -0.38 -26.12
CA PHE A 67 2.15 -1.36 -26.36
C PHE A 67 1.87 -2.22 -27.60
N SER A 68 0.64 -2.68 -27.81
CA SER A 68 0.28 -3.46 -29.00
C SER A 68 0.46 -2.66 -30.30
N VAL A 69 0.00 -1.42 -30.34
CA VAL A 69 0.14 -0.54 -31.52
C VAL A 69 1.61 -0.21 -31.80
N ARG A 70 2.44 -0.09 -30.76
CA ARG A 70 3.89 0.05 -30.90
C ARG A 70 4.53 -1.18 -31.53
N GLU A 71 4.16 -2.38 -31.10
CA GLU A 71 4.68 -3.64 -31.66
C GLU A 71 4.33 -3.79 -33.15
N LEU A 72 3.20 -3.22 -33.58
CA LEU A 72 2.78 -3.16 -34.98
C LEU A 72 3.50 -2.07 -35.81
N GLY A 73 4.36 -1.26 -35.18
CA GLY A 73 5.17 -0.23 -35.84
C GLY A 73 4.55 1.17 -35.89
N SER A 74 3.35 1.36 -35.36
CA SER A 74 2.65 2.66 -35.33
C SER A 74 3.08 3.51 -34.12
N ILE A 75 4.31 4.02 -34.16
CA ILE A 75 4.94 4.71 -33.00
C ILE A 75 4.18 5.97 -32.55
N GLU A 76 3.67 6.78 -33.48
CA GLU A 76 2.97 8.03 -33.11
C GLU A 76 1.62 7.76 -32.44
N GLU A 77 0.90 6.74 -32.89
CA GLU A 77 -0.35 6.31 -32.25
C GLU A 77 -0.09 5.70 -30.87
N ALA A 78 0.97 4.91 -30.73
CA ALA A 78 1.41 4.39 -29.44
C ALA A 78 1.75 5.52 -28.45
N LYS A 79 2.44 6.58 -28.89
CA LYS A 79 2.71 7.77 -28.06
C LYS A 79 1.43 8.47 -27.63
N HIS A 80 0.46 8.61 -28.54
CA HIS A 80 -0.83 9.22 -28.23
C HIS A 80 -1.58 8.43 -27.15
N LEU A 81 -1.70 7.11 -27.33
CA LEU A 81 -2.34 6.23 -26.35
C LEU A 81 -1.59 6.24 -25.02
N LEU A 82 -0.26 6.27 -25.04
CA LEU A 82 0.56 6.39 -23.83
C LEU A 82 0.24 7.66 -23.04
N ASP A 83 0.14 8.80 -23.70
CA ASP A 83 -0.25 10.08 -23.08
C ASP A 83 -1.67 10.04 -22.50
N VAL A 84 -2.62 9.40 -23.20
CA VAL A 84 -3.98 9.18 -22.69
C VAL A 84 -3.96 8.32 -21.43
N GLY A 85 -3.22 7.21 -21.43
CA GLY A 85 -3.07 6.31 -20.28
C GLY A 85 -2.44 7.05 -19.09
N PHE A 86 -1.44 7.89 -19.34
CA PHE A 86 -0.83 8.73 -18.33
C PHE A 86 -1.84 9.71 -17.71
N LYS A 87 -2.66 10.39 -18.51
CA LYS A 87 -3.70 11.31 -18.02
C LYS A 87 -4.73 10.62 -17.12
N VAL A 88 -5.01 9.34 -17.32
CA VAL A 88 -5.85 8.55 -16.41
C VAL A 88 -5.16 8.42 -15.04
N ILE A 89 -3.90 7.98 -15.03
CA ILE A 89 -3.12 7.82 -13.79
C ILE A 89 -2.90 9.17 -13.08
N GLU A 90 -2.62 10.24 -13.83
CA GLU A 90 -2.44 11.59 -13.29
C GLU A 90 -3.67 12.08 -12.53
N LYS A 91 -4.88 11.79 -13.02
CA LYS A 91 -6.14 12.12 -12.33
C LYS A 91 -6.44 11.18 -11.17
N PHE A 92 -6.02 9.92 -11.27
CA PHE A 92 -6.22 8.89 -10.26
C PHE A 92 -5.33 9.08 -9.02
N SER A 93 -4.03 9.34 -9.22
CA SER A 93 -3.04 9.41 -8.14
C SER A 93 -3.40 10.37 -7.00
N PRO A 94 -3.90 11.61 -7.24
CA PRO A 94 -4.34 12.50 -6.17
C PRO A 94 -5.49 11.92 -5.33
N SER A 95 -6.38 11.14 -5.93
CA SER A 95 -7.48 10.48 -5.21
C SER A 95 -6.96 9.39 -4.27
N MET A 96 -6.01 8.57 -4.73
CA MET A 96 -5.35 7.59 -3.86
C MET A 96 -4.56 8.24 -2.73
N LEU A 97 -3.81 9.31 -3.01
CA LEU A 97 -3.07 10.04 -1.97
C LEU A 97 -4.00 10.63 -0.91
N ARG A 98 -5.16 11.17 -1.32
CA ARG A 98 -6.20 11.65 -0.38
C ARG A 98 -6.79 10.52 0.45
N LEU A 99 -7.06 9.37 -0.17
CA LEU A 99 -7.53 8.18 0.54
C LEU A 99 -6.53 7.74 1.63
N LEU A 100 -5.25 7.62 1.27
CA LEU A 100 -4.17 7.25 2.21
C LEU A 100 -4.01 8.30 3.33
N ALA A 101 -4.13 9.59 3.01
CA ALA A 101 -4.11 10.64 4.02
C ALA A 101 -5.29 10.53 4.98
N ALA A 102 -6.51 10.31 4.46
CA ALA A 102 -7.70 10.10 5.27
C ALA A 102 -7.54 8.87 6.17
N MET A 103 -7.04 7.76 5.64
CA MET A 103 -6.75 6.53 6.38
C MET A 103 -5.77 6.77 7.53
N SER A 104 -4.71 7.56 7.30
CA SER A 104 -3.76 7.95 8.35
C SER A 104 -4.43 8.76 9.45
N THR A 105 -5.29 9.72 9.09
CA THR A 105 -6.05 10.52 10.06
C THR A 105 -7.00 9.66 10.88
N PHE A 106 -7.83 8.83 10.24
CA PHE A 106 -8.79 7.98 10.95
C PHE A 106 -8.10 6.95 11.84
N SER A 107 -6.91 6.45 11.47
CA SER A 107 -6.16 5.52 12.33
C SER A 107 -5.74 6.09 13.69
N ARG A 108 -5.77 7.42 13.86
CA ARG A 108 -5.51 8.09 15.15
C ARG A 108 -6.74 8.13 16.06
N MET A 109 -7.93 7.90 15.49
CA MET A 109 -9.21 7.94 16.19
C MET A 109 -9.65 6.54 16.66
N VAL A 110 -8.89 5.50 16.33
CA VAL A 110 -9.18 4.12 16.74
C VAL A 110 -8.29 3.77 17.93
N SER A 111 -8.88 3.26 19.00
CA SER A 111 -8.17 2.85 20.22
C SER A 111 -7.35 1.59 20.00
N ALA A 112 -7.85 0.65 19.18
CA ALA A 112 -7.15 -0.58 18.83
C ALA A 112 -7.15 -0.83 17.31
N MET A 113 -5.94 -0.91 16.74
CA MET A 113 -5.77 -1.23 15.33
C MET A 113 -5.59 -2.74 15.13
N ALA A 114 -6.33 -3.32 14.17
CA ALA A 114 -6.12 -4.68 13.73
C ALA A 114 -4.67 -4.86 13.22
N PRO A 115 -4.01 -6.00 13.52
CA PRO A 115 -2.66 -6.26 13.03
C PRO A 115 -2.60 -6.22 11.50
N ILE A 116 -1.56 -5.60 10.96
CA ILE A 116 -1.34 -5.51 9.51
C ILE A 116 0.02 -6.08 9.14
N LYS A 117 0.10 -6.83 8.05
CA LYS A 117 1.38 -7.35 7.56
C LYS A 117 2.21 -6.20 6.95
N PRO A 118 3.54 -6.24 7.04
CA PRO A 118 4.39 -5.30 6.31
C PRO A 118 4.15 -5.43 4.79
N LEU A 119 4.52 -4.40 4.03
CA LEU A 119 4.50 -4.42 2.58
C LEU A 119 5.39 -5.55 2.06
N ARG A 120 5.01 -6.17 0.93
CA ARG A 120 5.78 -7.24 0.30
C ARG A 120 6.73 -6.64 -0.74
N PRO A 121 8.04 -6.57 -0.49
CA PRO A 121 8.97 -5.92 -1.42
C PRO A 121 9.04 -6.64 -2.77
N GLN A 122 8.80 -7.95 -2.80
CA GLN A 122 8.85 -8.78 -4.01
C GLN A 122 7.74 -8.43 -5.02
N GLY A 123 6.69 -7.73 -4.59
CA GLY A 123 5.63 -7.26 -5.47
C GLY A 123 5.96 -5.98 -6.23
N PHE A 124 7.13 -5.37 -5.98
CA PHE A 124 7.54 -4.12 -6.62
C PHE A 124 8.73 -4.32 -7.56
N ARG A 125 8.67 -3.65 -8.70
CA ARG A 125 9.58 -3.77 -9.85
C ARG A 125 10.54 -2.59 -9.90
N LEU A 126 10.09 -1.37 -9.55
CA LEU A 126 11.00 -0.25 -9.42
C LEU A 126 11.83 -0.38 -8.14
N ALA A 127 13.15 -0.34 -8.30
CA ALA A 127 14.10 -0.45 -7.19
C ALA A 127 13.83 0.57 -6.07
N GLN A 128 13.43 1.80 -6.40
CA GLN A 128 13.14 2.83 -5.40
C GLN A 128 11.88 2.49 -4.57
N ILE A 129 10.85 1.94 -5.20
CA ILE A 129 9.61 1.54 -4.53
C ILE A 129 9.85 0.27 -3.72
N ALA A 130 10.55 -0.71 -4.29
CA ALA A 130 10.98 -1.92 -3.59
C ALA A 130 11.83 -1.57 -2.34
N SER A 131 12.75 -0.60 -2.45
CA SER A 131 13.56 -0.13 -1.33
C SER A 131 12.71 0.46 -0.20
N LEU A 132 11.66 1.21 -0.54
CA LEU A 132 10.70 1.71 0.46
C LEU A 132 9.90 0.58 1.12
N ALA A 133 9.53 -0.46 0.37
CA ALA A 133 8.88 -1.65 0.93
C ALA A 133 9.82 -2.44 1.85
N TYR A 134 11.10 -2.58 1.50
CA TYR A 134 12.12 -3.16 2.39
C TYR A 134 12.29 -2.34 3.67
N LEU A 135 12.34 -1.00 3.54
CA LEU A 135 12.39 -0.12 4.70
C LEU A 135 11.14 -0.28 5.58
N ASN A 136 9.95 -0.42 4.98
CA ASN A 136 8.72 -0.73 5.72
C ASN A 136 8.88 -2.02 6.52
N GLN A 137 9.31 -3.11 5.88
CA GLN A 137 9.47 -4.40 6.52
C GLN A 137 10.51 -4.37 7.65
N PHE A 138 11.62 -3.66 7.44
CA PHE A 138 12.64 -3.48 8.46
C PHE A 138 12.09 -2.74 9.68
N LEU A 139 11.53 -1.54 9.47
CA LEU A 139 10.99 -0.69 10.52
C LEU A 139 9.80 -1.33 11.24
N HIS A 140 8.99 -2.14 10.54
CA HIS A 140 7.89 -2.89 11.12
C HIS A 140 8.32 -3.77 12.30
N ASN A 141 9.57 -4.26 12.32
CA ASN A 141 10.10 -5.05 13.44
C ASN A 141 10.45 -4.22 14.68
N PHE A 142 10.69 -2.91 14.52
CA PHE A 142 11.07 -2.00 15.61
C PHE A 142 9.87 -1.24 16.17
N VAL A 143 8.81 -1.11 15.39
CA VAL A 143 7.60 -0.42 15.80
C VAL A 143 6.80 -1.29 16.78
N VAL A 144 6.49 -0.69 17.93
CA VAL A 144 5.92 -1.39 19.09
C VAL A 144 4.44 -1.67 18.89
N THR A 145 3.67 -0.71 18.38
CA THR A 145 2.20 -0.83 18.32
C THR A 145 1.66 -1.14 16.92
N THR A 146 0.50 -1.81 16.84
CA THR A 146 -0.20 -2.08 15.57
C THR A 146 -0.62 -0.79 14.86
N ALA A 147 -1.03 0.23 15.61
CA ALA A 147 -1.42 1.53 15.07
C ALA A 147 -0.24 2.28 14.42
N GLU A 148 0.95 2.23 15.01
CA GLU A 148 2.15 2.81 14.41
C GLU A 148 2.60 2.01 13.17
N ARG A 149 2.54 0.67 13.20
CA ARG A 149 2.85 -0.19 12.04
C ARG A 149 1.94 0.13 10.85
N TYR A 150 0.65 0.33 11.14
CA TYR A 150 -0.33 0.74 10.15
C TYR A 150 -0.01 2.12 9.55
N ARG A 151 0.23 3.13 10.40
CA ARG A 151 0.57 4.49 9.96
C ARG A 151 1.85 4.52 9.13
N LEU A 152 2.87 3.77 9.53
CA LEU A 152 4.11 3.62 8.77
C LEU A 152 3.86 3.02 7.38
N ARG A 153 3.03 1.97 7.30
CA ARG A 153 2.66 1.32 6.03
C ARG A 153 1.92 2.28 5.09
N VAL A 154 0.91 2.99 5.59
CA VAL A 154 0.15 3.97 4.80
C VAL A 154 1.03 5.14 4.36
N TYR A 155 1.94 5.62 5.22
CA TYR A 155 2.91 6.64 4.86
C TYR A 155 3.81 6.18 3.70
N ILE A 156 4.34 4.95 3.78
CA ILE A 156 5.21 4.40 2.73
C ILE A 156 4.44 4.22 1.42
N LEU A 157 3.21 3.71 1.45
CA LEU A 157 2.35 3.64 0.28
C LEU A 157 2.16 5.01 -0.38
N GLY A 158 1.91 6.06 0.40
CA GLY A 158 1.77 7.43 -0.13
C GLY A 158 3.04 7.94 -0.80
N ARG A 159 4.20 7.68 -0.20
CA ARG A 159 5.50 8.03 -0.81
C ARG A 159 5.75 7.27 -2.11
N SER A 160 5.40 5.99 -2.15
CA SER A 160 5.54 5.15 -3.34
C SER A 160 4.62 5.59 -4.48
N PHE A 161 3.35 5.93 -4.22
CA PHE A 161 2.46 6.53 -5.25
C PHE A 161 3.04 7.81 -5.84
N GLY A 162 3.57 8.69 -4.98
CA GLY A 162 4.22 9.93 -5.43
C GLY A 162 5.49 9.67 -6.27
N LEU A 163 6.23 8.60 -6.00
CA LEU A 163 7.37 8.20 -6.84
C LEU A 163 6.91 7.60 -8.17
N ALA A 164 5.99 6.64 -8.14
CA ALA A 164 5.45 5.98 -9.33
C ALA A 164 4.88 7.00 -10.33
N THR A 165 4.07 7.95 -9.85
CA THR A 165 3.49 9.02 -10.69
C THR A 165 4.56 9.87 -11.36
N ARG A 166 5.62 10.25 -10.62
CA ARG A 166 6.73 11.07 -11.16
C ARG A 166 7.55 10.30 -12.18
N PHE A 167 7.82 9.02 -11.93
CA PHE A 167 8.49 8.16 -12.91
C PHE A 167 7.68 8.05 -14.20
N LEU A 168 6.38 7.76 -14.08
CA LEU A 168 5.47 7.63 -15.22
C LEU A 168 5.41 8.90 -16.06
N LEU A 169 5.24 10.07 -15.42
CA LEU A 169 5.25 11.37 -16.09
C LEU A 169 6.59 11.59 -16.82
N SER A 170 7.71 11.35 -16.13
CA SER A 170 9.02 11.61 -16.70
C SER A 170 9.31 10.70 -17.90
N SER A 171 8.98 9.41 -17.83
CA SER A 171 9.19 8.45 -18.93
C SER A 171 8.26 8.73 -20.11
N THR A 172 6.99 9.05 -19.84
CA THR A 172 6.01 9.42 -20.89
C THR A 172 6.49 10.65 -21.65
N LYS A 173 6.93 11.70 -20.93
CA LYS A 173 7.45 12.92 -21.53
C LYS A 173 8.67 12.65 -22.44
N ARG A 174 9.64 11.86 -21.97
CA ARG A 174 10.84 11.51 -22.76
C ARG A 174 10.51 10.75 -24.03
N ILE A 175 9.56 9.82 -23.98
CA ILE A 175 9.08 9.08 -25.15
C ILE A 175 8.39 10.01 -26.16
N VAL A 176 7.48 10.86 -25.69
CA VAL A 176 6.73 11.80 -26.56
C VAL A 176 7.68 12.79 -27.23
N GLU A 177 8.68 13.31 -26.50
CA GLU A 177 9.69 14.24 -27.01
C GLU A 177 10.74 13.57 -27.92
N GLY A 178 10.69 12.25 -28.10
CA GLY A 178 11.63 11.52 -28.96
C GLY A 178 13.07 11.52 -28.44
N GLN A 179 13.26 11.54 -27.11
CA GLN A 179 14.59 11.53 -26.52
C GLN A 179 15.36 10.22 -26.84
N PRO A 180 16.70 10.28 -26.91
CA PRO A 180 17.51 9.06 -27.04
C PRO A 180 17.26 8.11 -25.86
N ASN A 181 17.24 6.80 -26.13
CA ASN A 181 16.89 5.72 -25.19
C ASN A 181 15.39 5.52 -24.86
N ALA A 182 14.48 5.88 -25.78
CA ALA A 182 13.05 5.62 -25.63
C ALA A 182 12.71 4.16 -25.25
N GLU A 183 13.49 3.19 -25.72
CA GLU A 183 13.31 1.75 -25.40
C GLU A 183 13.32 1.48 -23.88
N LYS A 184 14.27 2.08 -23.18
CA LYS A 184 14.39 1.95 -21.73
C LYS A 184 13.22 2.61 -21.01
N ASP A 185 12.71 3.72 -21.56
CA ASP A 185 11.55 4.39 -21.00
C ASP A 185 10.27 3.57 -21.18
N TRP A 186 10.11 2.84 -22.29
CA TRP A 186 8.99 1.90 -22.48
C TRP A 186 9.02 0.76 -21.45
N GLU A 187 10.19 0.15 -21.23
CA GLU A 187 10.39 -0.87 -20.19
C GLU A 187 10.08 -0.30 -18.79
N GLN A 188 10.56 0.91 -18.50
CA GLN A 188 10.32 1.56 -17.22
C GLN A 188 8.83 1.84 -16.98
N ILE A 189 8.08 2.22 -18.01
CA ILE A 189 6.63 2.38 -17.92
C ILE A 189 5.95 1.07 -17.57
N GLN A 190 6.37 -0.06 -18.16
CA GLN A 190 5.82 -1.37 -17.80
C GLN A 190 6.03 -1.68 -16.31
N PHE A 191 7.23 -1.48 -15.77
CA PHE A 191 7.50 -1.68 -14.34
C PHE A 191 6.67 -0.76 -13.45
N VAL A 192 6.53 0.52 -13.82
CA VAL A 192 5.72 1.47 -13.06
C VAL A 192 4.25 1.06 -13.05
N ARG A 193 3.71 0.53 -14.15
CA ARG A 193 2.32 0.04 -14.23
C ARG A 193 2.08 -1.15 -13.30
N GLU A 194 2.99 -2.11 -13.31
CA GLU A 194 2.97 -3.25 -12.38
C GLU A 194 2.99 -2.76 -10.92
N ASP A 195 3.85 -1.79 -10.61
CA ASP A 195 3.90 -1.18 -9.28
C ASP A 195 2.62 -0.43 -8.91
N PHE A 196 1.98 0.28 -9.82
CA PHE A 196 0.70 0.95 -9.56
C PHE A 196 -0.40 -0.04 -9.18
N GLN A 197 -0.43 -1.21 -9.83
CA GLN A 197 -1.36 -2.27 -9.46
C GLN A 197 -1.07 -2.76 -8.02
N THR A 198 0.16 -3.13 -7.72
CA THR A 198 0.56 -3.58 -6.37
C THR A 198 0.27 -2.52 -5.31
N LEU A 199 0.59 -1.24 -5.58
CA LEU A 199 0.31 -0.13 -4.66
C LEU A 199 -1.18 0.03 -4.38
N THR A 200 -2.01 -0.16 -5.40
CA THR A 200 -3.47 -0.09 -5.29
C THR A 200 -4.00 -1.22 -4.42
N GLU A 201 -3.58 -2.46 -4.70
CA GLU A 201 -3.97 -3.64 -3.92
C GLU A 201 -3.56 -3.52 -2.44
N GLU A 202 -2.32 -3.15 -2.17
CA GLU A 202 -1.80 -2.98 -0.80
C GLU A 202 -2.49 -1.82 -0.05
N SER A 203 -3.01 -0.82 -0.78
CA SER A 203 -3.81 0.29 -0.22
C SER A 203 -5.24 -0.13 0.12
N LEU A 204 -5.89 -0.92 -0.76
CA LEU A 204 -7.22 -1.47 -0.48
C LEU A 204 -7.19 -2.44 0.70
N GLU A 205 -6.15 -3.27 0.80
CA GLU A 205 -5.96 -4.13 1.98
C GLU A 205 -5.82 -3.28 3.25
N SER A 206 -5.04 -2.20 3.19
CA SER A 206 -4.90 -1.29 4.33
C SER A 206 -6.23 -0.61 4.69
N LEU A 207 -7.05 -0.23 3.70
CA LEU A 207 -8.38 0.33 3.92
C LEU A 207 -9.29 -0.68 4.63
N LYS A 208 -9.28 -1.93 4.19
CA LYS A 208 -10.05 -3.01 4.82
C LYS A 208 -9.69 -3.15 6.30
N VAL A 209 -8.40 -3.20 6.63
CA VAL A 209 -7.92 -3.28 8.03
C VAL A 209 -8.41 -2.10 8.88
N LEU A 210 -8.40 -0.88 8.33
CA LEU A 210 -8.94 0.30 9.04
C LEU A 210 -10.44 0.21 9.29
N LEU A 211 -11.22 -0.16 8.27
CA LEU A 211 -12.66 -0.29 8.40
C LEU A 211 -13.04 -1.39 9.40
N THR A 212 -12.28 -2.48 9.43
CA THR A 212 -12.43 -3.53 10.44
C THR A 212 -12.14 -3.00 11.84
N SER A 213 -11.11 -2.17 11.99
CA SER A 213 -10.72 -1.60 13.29
C SER A 213 -11.79 -0.62 13.81
N LEU A 214 -12.29 0.26 12.94
CA LEU A 214 -13.41 1.17 13.25
C LEU A 214 -14.70 0.42 13.61
N ALA A 215 -14.97 -0.70 12.95
CA ALA A 215 -16.15 -1.52 13.21
C ALA A 215 -16.11 -2.21 14.58
N ALA A 216 -14.93 -2.53 15.09
CA ALA A 216 -14.78 -3.09 16.43
C ALA A 216 -14.94 -2.02 17.52
N GLU A 217 -14.38 -0.82 17.30
CA GLU A 217 -14.53 0.33 18.21
C GLU A 217 -16.00 0.61 18.53
N GLY A 218 -16.83 0.72 17.47
CA GLY A 218 -18.26 0.97 17.64
C GLY A 218 -19.02 -0.14 18.37
N ARG A 219 -18.51 -1.39 18.37
CA ARG A 219 -19.09 -2.48 19.19
C ARG A 219 -18.63 -2.39 20.65
N GLY A 220 -17.38 -2.03 20.91
CA GLY A 220 -16.86 -1.82 22.26
C GLY A 220 -17.67 -0.75 23.01
N ASP A 221 -17.90 0.39 22.36
CA ASP A 221 -18.71 1.49 22.89
C ASP A 221 -20.16 1.07 23.21
N LEU A 222 -20.73 0.15 22.43
CA LEU A 222 -22.08 -0.38 22.67
C LEU A 222 -22.12 -1.30 23.88
N ILE A 223 -21.10 -2.14 24.07
CA ILE A 223 -21.01 -3.08 25.20
C ILE A 223 -20.74 -2.33 26.50
N GLU A 224 -19.88 -1.31 26.51
CA GLU A 224 -19.59 -0.51 27.72
C GLU A 224 -20.79 0.33 28.20
N ARG A 225 -21.77 0.59 27.34
CA ARG A 225 -22.98 1.37 27.66
C ARG A 225 -24.17 0.53 28.12
N MET A 226 -24.06 -0.80 28.07
CA MET A 226 -25.10 -1.75 28.52
C MET A 226 -24.80 -2.24 29.93
#